data_AF-A0A3A8EPD6-F1
#
_entry.id   AF-A0A3A8EPD6-F1
#
_cell.length_a   1.000
_cell.length_b   1.000
_cell.length_c   1.000
_cell.angle_alpha   90.00
_cell.angle_beta   90.00
_cell.angle_gamma   90.00
#
_symmetry.space_group_name_H-M   'P 1'
#
loop_
_entity.id
_entity.type
_entity.pdbx_description
1 polymer ?
#
loop_
_entity_poly.entity_id
_entity_poly.type
_entity_poly.pdbx_seq_one_letter_code
_entity_poly.pdbx_strand_id
1 'polypeptide(L)'
;MELKAFQVENFRSIDQSEWINIDDVTALIGTNESGKTNLLCALWKLNPVSDDGKINLLSDAPRKLYSQLRASDKSTIFIRCKFELNENEAHHISKLRKTPNEGLKFTTVCRKYNGGYTVDFPYEQASNLSSSIFQNLITSKIKIINNLQLLKSENEEKRDKYLTTFEAIDSEFQSPIVDKARLEKCISLLEDLFDEKAPKTSELTKVYNDTYEFISSHLSNVEKPTSEELQKSRDYIIEQLPNFVYYSNYGNLDSEIYLPHVIENLERTDLGAKESAKVKTLKVLFDYVKLEPKDILDLGRTESEADT
;
A
#
# COMPACT_ATOMS: atom_id res chain seq x y z
N MET A 1 1.65 5.83 -9.49
CA MET A 1 0.98 4.52 -9.41
C MET A 1 0.41 4.13 -10.77
N GLU A 2 0.53 2.86 -11.16
CA GLU A 2 -0.01 2.33 -12.41
C GLU A 2 -0.88 1.10 -12.13
N LEU A 3 -2.07 1.01 -12.73
CA LEU A 3 -2.95 -0.15 -12.54
C LEU A 3 -2.44 -1.32 -13.39
N LYS A 4 -2.28 -2.51 -12.79
CA LYS A 4 -1.79 -3.72 -13.48
C LYS A 4 -2.80 -4.84 -13.56
N ALA A 5 -3.71 -4.92 -12.59
CA ALA A 5 -4.80 -5.88 -12.64
C ALA A 5 -5.96 -5.45 -11.76
N PHE A 6 -7.16 -5.96 -12.05
CA PHE A 6 -8.31 -5.78 -11.20
C PHE A 6 -9.16 -7.05 -11.11
N GLN A 7 -9.95 -7.14 -10.05
CA GLN A 7 -10.89 -8.22 -9.78
C GLN A 7 -12.19 -7.60 -9.25
N VAL A 8 -13.33 -8.06 -9.77
CA VAL A 8 -14.66 -7.59 -9.40
C VAL A 8 -15.39 -8.74 -8.70
N GLU A 9 -16.04 -8.43 -7.59
CA GLU A 9 -16.78 -9.40 -6.78
C GLU A 9 -18.10 -8.78 -6.35
N ASN A 10 -19.17 -9.58 -6.28
CA ASN A 10 -20.45 -9.18 -5.74
C ASN A 10 -20.94 -7.83 -6.31
N PHE A 11 -20.89 -7.66 -7.64
CA PHE A 11 -21.24 -6.42 -8.33
C PHE A 11 -22.18 -6.70 -9.51
N ARG A 12 -23.41 -6.20 -9.41
CA ARG A 12 -24.49 -6.42 -10.40
C ARG A 12 -24.69 -7.90 -10.71
N SER A 13 -24.29 -8.33 -11.90
CA SER A 13 -24.39 -9.71 -12.40
C SER A 13 -23.12 -10.53 -12.17
N ILE A 14 -22.07 -9.94 -11.58
CA ILE A 14 -20.78 -10.59 -11.33
C ILE A 14 -20.78 -11.09 -9.90
N ASP A 15 -20.74 -12.42 -9.73
CA ASP A 15 -20.53 -13.04 -8.43
C ASP A 15 -19.04 -12.89 -8.05
N GLN A 16 -18.13 -13.40 -8.88
CA GLN A 16 -16.69 -13.21 -8.72
C GLN A 16 -15.99 -13.36 -10.07
N SER A 17 -15.16 -12.39 -10.43
CA SER A 17 -14.27 -12.49 -11.59
C SER A 17 -12.93 -13.11 -11.21
N GLU A 18 -12.20 -13.59 -12.20
CA GLU A 18 -10.75 -13.81 -12.06
C GLU A 18 -10.01 -12.46 -12.01
N TRP A 19 -8.70 -12.51 -11.73
CA TRP A 19 -7.82 -11.36 -11.90
C TRP A 19 -7.66 -11.07 -13.39
N ILE A 20 -8.06 -9.87 -13.80
CA ILE A 20 -7.93 -9.38 -15.18
C ILE A 20 -6.68 -8.52 -15.21
N ASN A 21 -5.63 -9.00 -15.87
CA ASN A 21 -4.42 -8.21 -16.13
C ASN A 21 -4.73 -7.14 -17.18
N ILE A 22 -4.10 -5.98 -17.03
CA ILE A 22 -4.25 -4.88 -17.97
C ILE A 22 -2.89 -4.35 -18.41
N ASP A 23 -2.86 -3.90 -19.66
CA ASP A 23 -1.79 -3.15 -20.29
C ASP A 23 -2.31 -1.74 -20.68
N ASP A 24 -1.45 -0.90 -21.24
CA ASP A 24 -1.76 0.47 -21.72
C ASP A 24 -3.05 0.54 -22.56
N VAL A 25 -3.26 -0.47 -23.41
CA VAL A 25 -4.47 -0.64 -24.21
C VAL A 25 -4.98 -2.06 -24.04
N THR A 26 -6.09 -2.20 -23.30
CA THR A 26 -6.72 -3.49 -23.04
C THR A 26 -8.12 -3.54 -23.66
N ALA A 27 -8.39 -4.57 -24.46
CA ALA A 27 -9.70 -4.80 -25.08
C ALA A 27 -10.40 -6.00 -24.43
N LEU A 28 -11.63 -5.80 -23.92
CA LEU A 28 -12.47 -6.87 -23.40
C LEU A 28 -13.46 -7.35 -24.47
N ILE A 29 -13.35 -8.61 -24.89
CA ILE A 29 -14.19 -9.22 -25.93
C ILE A 29 -15.06 -10.31 -25.30
N GLY A 30 -16.31 -10.43 -25.75
CA GLY A 30 -17.24 -11.45 -25.28
C GLY A 30 -18.63 -11.24 -25.84
N THR A 31 -19.51 -12.22 -25.68
CA THR A 31 -20.91 -12.16 -26.14
C THR A 31 -21.71 -11.06 -25.46
N ASN A 32 -22.86 -10.69 -26.02
CA ASN A 32 -23.78 -9.77 -25.35
C ASN A 32 -24.13 -10.30 -23.95
N GLU A 33 -24.30 -9.38 -23.00
CA GLU A 33 -24.65 -9.68 -21.59
C GLU A 33 -23.60 -10.47 -20.80
N SER A 34 -22.41 -10.70 -21.36
CA SER A 34 -21.30 -11.39 -20.68
C SER A 34 -20.67 -10.63 -19.50
N GLY A 35 -21.24 -9.49 -19.08
CA GLY A 35 -20.75 -8.72 -17.92
C GLY A 35 -19.61 -7.72 -18.20
N LYS A 36 -19.14 -7.55 -19.44
CA LYS A 36 -18.06 -6.59 -19.80
C LYS A 36 -18.29 -5.18 -19.27
N THR A 37 -19.49 -4.65 -19.51
CA THR A 37 -19.88 -3.32 -19.03
C THR A 37 -19.90 -3.26 -17.50
N ASN A 38 -20.29 -4.34 -16.82
CA ASN A 38 -20.31 -4.38 -15.36
C ASN A 38 -18.90 -4.40 -14.78
N LEU A 39 -17.93 -5.06 -15.43
CA LEU A 39 -16.52 -5.01 -15.05
C LEU A 39 -15.98 -3.57 -15.13
N LEU A 40 -16.21 -2.88 -16.26
CA LEU A 40 -15.77 -1.51 -16.46
C LEU A 40 -16.47 -0.53 -15.52
N CYS A 41 -17.77 -0.71 -15.26
CA CYS A 41 -18.50 0.10 -14.28
C CYS A 41 -17.97 -0.09 -12.86
N ALA A 42 -17.61 -1.32 -12.45
CA ALA A 42 -17.01 -1.55 -11.15
C ALA A 42 -15.64 -0.86 -11.05
N LEU A 43 -14.81 -0.96 -12.09
CA LEU A 43 -13.49 -0.32 -12.17
C LEU A 43 -13.60 1.21 -12.09
N TRP A 44 -14.52 1.78 -12.86
CA TRP A 44 -14.81 3.21 -12.82
C TRP A 44 -15.18 3.70 -11.42
N LYS A 45 -15.99 2.92 -10.71
CA LYS A 45 -16.42 3.23 -9.34
C LYS A 45 -15.30 3.08 -8.32
N LEU A 46 -14.09 2.63 -8.68
CA LEU A 46 -12.93 2.61 -7.78
C LEU A 46 -12.52 4.02 -7.34
N ASN A 47 -12.44 4.98 -8.26
CA ASN A 47 -12.16 6.39 -7.93
C ASN A 47 -12.70 7.29 -9.05
N PRO A 48 -14.02 7.53 -9.11
CA PRO A 48 -14.65 8.23 -10.22
C PRO A 48 -14.40 9.73 -10.14
N VAL A 49 -14.21 10.36 -11.30
CA VAL A 49 -14.14 11.83 -11.43
C VAL A 49 -15.50 12.48 -11.18
N SER A 50 -16.54 11.91 -11.80
CA SER A 50 -17.88 12.50 -11.83
C SER A 50 -18.83 11.85 -10.83
N ASP A 51 -19.80 12.62 -10.37
CA ASP A 51 -20.84 12.20 -9.43
C ASP A 51 -21.67 11.02 -9.92
N ASP A 52 -21.80 10.83 -11.24
CA ASP A 52 -22.47 9.68 -11.85
C ASP A 52 -21.79 8.35 -11.45
N GLY A 53 -20.51 8.40 -11.08
CA GLY A 53 -19.72 7.27 -10.63
C GLY A 53 -19.87 6.96 -9.15
N LYS A 54 -20.67 7.72 -8.39
CA LYS A 54 -20.94 7.39 -6.99
C LYS A 54 -21.59 6.01 -6.86
N ILE A 55 -21.30 5.32 -5.77
CA ILE A 55 -21.84 3.99 -5.49
C ILE A 55 -23.35 4.11 -5.28
N ASN A 56 -24.14 3.34 -6.04
CA ASN A 56 -25.58 3.28 -5.87
C ASN A 56 -26.00 1.84 -5.56
N LEU A 57 -26.34 1.59 -4.30
CA LEU A 57 -26.66 0.25 -3.81
C LEU A 57 -27.82 -0.40 -4.57
N LEU A 58 -28.82 0.37 -5.02
CA LEU A 58 -29.98 -0.17 -5.74
C LEU A 58 -29.59 -0.76 -7.10
N SER A 59 -28.61 -0.15 -7.77
CA SER A 59 -28.19 -0.56 -9.11
C SER A 59 -26.94 -1.43 -9.12
N ASP A 60 -26.03 -1.22 -8.16
CA ASP A 60 -24.70 -1.82 -8.17
C ASP A 60 -24.65 -3.11 -7.35
N ALA A 61 -25.44 -3.22 -6.28
CA ALA A 61 -25.46 -4.45 -5.49
C ALA A 61 -26.22 -5.58 -6.22
N PRO A 62 -25.71 -6.83 -6.18
CA PRO A 62 -26.46 -7.99 -6.62
C PRO A 62 -27.78 -8.11 -5.84
N ARG A 63 -28.87 -8.45 -6.52
CA ARG A 63 -30.21 -8.55 -5.91
C ARG A 63 -30.24 -9.46 -4.68
N LYS A 64 -29.46 -10.54 -4.70
CA LYS A 64 -29.35 -11.52 -3.60
C LYS A 64 -28.70 -10.92 -2.34
N LEU A 65 -27.75 -10.01 -2.50
CA LEU A 65 -27.00 -9.38 -1.42
C LEU A 65 -27.60 -8.04 -0.96
N TYR A 66 -28.50 -7.46 -1.74
CA TYR A 66 -29.09 -6.14 -1.45
C TYR A 66 -29.66 -6.03 -0.03
N SER A 67 -30.50 -6.99 0.39
CA SER A 67 -31.12 -6.98 1.72
C SER A 67 -30.09 -7.08 2.84
N GLN A 68 -29.04 -7.90 2.65
CA GLN A 68 -27.96 -8.07 3.62
C GLN A 68 -27.10 -6.80 3.71
N LEU A 69 -26.69 -6.26 2.56
CA LEU A 69 -25.90 -5.03 2.49
C LEU A 69 -26.63 -3.85 3.13
N ARG A 70 -27.95 -3.74 2.88
CA ARG A 70 -28.79 -2.69 3.49
C ARG A 70 -28.90 -2.81 5.00
N ALA A 71 -28.90 -4.03 5.54
CA ALA A 71 -28.98 -4.30 6.98
C ALA A 71 -27.60 -4.25 7.68
N SER A 72 -26.51 -4.27 6.91
CA SER A 72 -25.13 -4.26 7.40
C SER A 72 -24.49 -2.85 7.34
N ASP A 73 -23.21 -2.78 7.72
CA ASP A 73 -22.36 -1.59 7.55
C ASP A 73 -21.87 -1.38 6.11
N LYS A 74 -22.30 -2.22 5.16
CA LYS A 74 -21.91 -2.19 3.73
C LYS A 74 -20.39 -2.31 3.53
N SER A 75 -19.71 -3.03 4.43
CA SER A 75 -18.25 -3.24 4.37
C SER A 75 -17.79 -4.23 3.29
N THR A 76 -18.72 -4.85 2.57
CA THR A 76 -18.42 -5.76 1.45
C THR A 76 -17.62 -5.05 0.36
N ILE A 77 -16.50 -5.66 -0.02
CA ILE A 77 -15.64 -5.23 -1.11
C ILE A 77 -16.29 -5.65 -2.42
N PHE A 78 -16.37 -4.73 -3.39
CA PHE A 78 -16.88 -5.04 -4.74
C PHE A 78 -15.81 -5.02 -5.81
N ILE A 79 -14.66 -4.40 -5.52
CA ILE A 79 -13.54 -4.33 -6.44
C ILE A 79 -12.20 -4.34 -5.70
N ARG A 80 -11.23 -5.03 -6.28
CA ARG A 80 -9.83 -5.08 -5.87
C ARG A 80 -8.96 -4.72 -7.06
N CYS A 81 -8.00 -3.83 -6.85
CA CYS A 81 -7.11 -3.32 -7.90
C CYS A 81 -5.67 -3.43 -7.44
N LYS A 82 -4.82 -4.08 -8.26
CA LYS A 82 -3.37 -4.17 -8.05
C LYS A 82 -2.70 -3.02 -8.78
N PHE A 83 -1.96 -2.22 -8.04
CA PHE A 83 -1.17 -1.12 -8.57
C PHE A 83 0.32 -1.42 -8.40
N GLU A 84 1.10 -1.05 -9.41
CA GLU A 84 2.55 -0.90 -9.33
C GLU A 84 2.88 0.53 -8.86
N LEU A 85 3.70 0.63 -7.82
CA LEU A 85 4.20 1.90 -7.30
C LEU A 85 5.47 2.30 -8.06
N ASN A 86 5.63 3.60 -8.32
CA ASN A 86 6.90 4.12 -8.81
C ASN A 86 7.95 4.16 -7.68
N GLU A 87 9.22 4.38 -8.03
CA GLU A 87 10.33 4.36 -7.06
C GLU A 87 10.15 5.38 -5.93
N ASN A 88 9.62 6.57 -6.23
CA ASN A 88 9.40 7.62 -5.25
C ASN A 88 8.29 7.27 -4.25
N GLU A 89 7.18 6.74 -4.75
CA GLU A 89 6.04 6.24 -3.95
C GLU A 89 6.48 5.09 -3.05
N ALA A 90 7.17 4.09 -3.63
CA ALA A 90 7.68 2.94 -2.89
C ALA A 90 8.65 3.38 -1.78
N HIS A 91 9.55 4.33 -2.06
CA HIS A 91 10.48 4.86 -1.06
C HIS A 91 9.78 5.65 0.05
N HIS A 92 8.72 6.41 -0.28
CA HIS A 92 7.92 7.10 0.72
C HIS A 92 7.19 6.13 1.65
N ILE A 93 6.53 5.11 1.08
CA ILE A 93 5.85 4.06 1.86
C ILE A 93 6.85 3.25 2.68
N SER A 94 8.03 2.96 2.16
CA SER A 94 9.10 2.25 2.88
C SER A 94 9.51 2.95 4.17
N LYS A 95 9.60 4.29 4.16
CA LYS A 95 9.88 5.07 5.37
C LYS A 95 8.76 4.95 6.40
N LEU A 96 7.51 5.02 5.96
CA LEU A 96 6.35 4.92 6.86
C LEU A 96 6.18 3.51 7.43
N ARG A 97 6.40 2.48 6.62
CA ARG A 97 6.20 1.07 7.02
C ARG A 97 7.47 0.41 7.55
N LYS A 98 8.59 1.14 7.55
CA LYS A 98 9.91 0.71 8.03
C LYS A 98 10.33 -0.66 7.45
N THR A 99 10.06 -0.84 6.16
CA THR A 99 10.23 -2.11 5.43
C THR A 99 10.92 -1.85 4.09
N PRO A 100 11.77 -2.76 3.57
CA PRO A 100 12.46 -2.56 2.30
C PRO A 100 11.53 -2.32 1.10
N ASN A 101 11.99 -1.52 0.14
CA ASN A 101 11.23 -1.15 -1.06
C ASN A 101 10.78 -2.35 -1.91
N GLU A 102 11.55 -3.45 -1.93
CA GLU A 102 11.29 -4.62 -2.80
C GLU A 102 9.91 -5.23 -2.55
N GLY A 103 9.50 -5.36 -1.27
CA GLY A 103 8.19 -5.88 -0.91
C GLY A 103 7.03 -4.90 -1.11
N LEU A 104 7.34 -3.62 -1.36
CA LEU A 104 6.37 -2.52 -1.46
C LEU A 104 6.12 -2.08 -2.89
N LYS A 105 6.72 -2.75 -3.88
CA LYS A 105 6.56 -2.43 -5.30
C LYS A 105 5.11 -2.53 -5.79
N PHE A 106 4.32 -3.42 -5.19
CA PHE A 106 2.91 -3.58 -5.52
C PHE A 106 2.02 -3.35 -4.31
N THR A 107 0.88 -2.70 -4.54
CA THR A 107 -0.18 -2.51 -3.54
C THR A 107 -1.52 -2.97 -4.10
N THR A 108 -2.40 -3.45 -3.22
CA THR A 108 -3.78 -3.80 -3.56
C THR A 108 -4.71 -2.82 -2.89
N VAL A 109 -5.44 -2.05 -3.69
CA VAL A 109 -6.48 -1.14 -3.21
C VAL A 109 -7.84 -1.77 -3.47
N CYS A 110 -8.65 -1.86 -2.44
CA CYS A 110 -10.02 -2.37 -2.53
C CYS A 110 -11.02 -1.28 -2.19
N ARG A 111 -12.20 -1.33 -2.81
CA ARG A 111 -13.31 -0.43 -2.49
C ARG A 111 -14.55 -1.18 -2.03
N LYS A 112 -15.18 -0.62 -1.01
CA LYS A 112 -16.35 -1.16 -0.31
C LYS A 112 -17.63 -0.40 -0.67
N TYR A 113 -18.78 -1.03 -0.47
CA TYR A 113 -20.09 -0.40 -0.70
C TYR A 113 -20.40 0.78 0.23
N ASN A 114 -19.75 0.86 1.39
CA ASN A 114 -19.84 2.03 2.28
C ASN A 114 -19.00 3.23 1.81
N GLY A 115 -18.30 3.11 0.68
CA GLY A 115 -17.43 4.15 0.14
C GLY A 115 -16.00 4.11 0.67
N GLY A 116 -15.72 3.31 1.70
CA GLY A 116 -14.40 3.15 2.27
C GLY A 116 -13.44 2.36 1.39
N TYR A 117 -12.15 2.60 1.62
CA TYR A 117 -11.05 1.89 0.98
C TYR A 117 -10.34 0.98 1.97
N THR A 118 -9.73 -0.08 1.46
CA THR A 118 -8.68 -0.83 2.18
C THR A 118 -7.46 -0.96 1.28
N VAL A 119 -6.29 -0.80 1.87
CA VAL A 119 -5.01 -0.84 1.18
C VAL A 119 -4.14 -1.88 1.86
N ASP A 120 -3.69 -2.85 1.06
CA ASP A 120 -2.88 -3.99 1.49
C ASP A 120 -1.61 -4.09 0.63
N PHE A 121 -0.52 -4.57 1.21
CA PHE A 121 0.75 -4.78 0.52
C PHE A 121 1.04 -6.28 0.48
N PRO A 122 0.67 -6.98 -0.61
CA PRO A 122 0.68 -8.45 -0.64
C PRO A 122 2.07 -9.08 -0.56
N TYR A 123 3.11 -8.33 -0.94
CA TYR A 123 4.50 -8.79 -0.92
C TYR A 123 5.32 -8.12 0.19
N GLU A 124 4.66 -7.39 1.10
CA GLU A 124 5.33 -6.84 2.27
C GLU A 124 5.86 -7.99 3.10
N GLN A 125 7.18 -8.14 3.11
CA GLN A 125 7.84 -9.01 4.06
C GLN A 125 7.83 -8.26 5.39
N ALA A 126 7.28 -8.87 6.44
CA ALA A 126 7.55 -8.41 7.80
C ALA A 126 9.07 -8.26 7.96
N SER A 127 9.54 -7.23 8.69
CA SER A 127 10.96 -6.93 8.86
C SER A 127 11.75 -8.18 9.28
N ASN A 128 12.30 -8.88 8.28
CA ASN A 128 12.99 -10.14 8.44
C ASN A 128 14.45 -9.82 8.66
N LEU A 129 14.82 -9.51 9.90
CA LEU A 129 16.16 -9.79 10.35
C LEU A 129 16.41 -11.29 10.13
N SER A 130 17.21 -11.62 9.11
CA SER A 130 17.51 -13.01 8.80
C SER A 130 18.27 -13.62 9.98
N SER A 131 17.69 -14.65 10.60
CA SER A 131 18.31 -15.36 11.73
C SER A 131 19.72 -15.87 11.39
N SER A 132 19.99 -16.15 10.12
CA SER A 132 21.31 -16.56 9.62
C SER A 132 22.42 -15.55 9.90
N ILE A 133 22.14 -14.23 9.89
CA ILE A 133 23.13 -13.20 10.16
C ILE A 133 23.58 -13.29 11.63
N PHE A 134 22.63 -13.48 12.54
CA PHE A 134 22.89 -13.64 13.97
C PHE A 134 23.58 -14.96 14.27
N GLN A 135 23.10 -16.07 13.71
CA GLN A 135 23.71 -17.39 13.86
C GLN A 135 25.18 -17.40 13.40
N ASN A 136 25.47 -16.79 12.24
CA ASN A 136 26.84 -16.73 11.72
C ASN A 136 27.77 -15.96 12.66
N LEU A 137 27.30 -14.82 13.17
CA LEU A 137 28.07 -14.01 14.12
C LEU A 137 28.28 -14.78 15.43
N ILE A 138 27.23 -15.33 16.03
CA ILE A 138 27.29 -16.06 17.31
C ILE A 138 28.19 -17.29 17.19
N THR A 139 28.03 -18.08 16.12
CA THR A 139 28.88 -19.25 15.85
C THR A 139 30.35 -18.85 15.72
N SER A 140 30.64 -17.71 15.08
CA SER A 140 32.01 -17.20 14.98
C SER A 140 32.58 -16.81 16.35
N LYS A 141 31.77 -16.18 17.21
CA LYS A 141 32.17 -15.76 18.56
C LYS A 141 32.34 -16.96 19.49
N ILE A 142 31.48 -17.99 19.42
CA ILE A 142 31.63 -19.26 20.14
C ILE A 142 32.97 -19.94 19.78
N LYS A 143 33.33 -19.99 18.50
CA LYS A 143 34.62 -20.53 18.05
C LYS A 143 35.81 -19.75 18.62
N ILE A 144 35.70 -18.42 18.70
CA ILE A 144 36.73 -17.58 19.32
C ILE A 144 36.84 -17.92 20.81
N ILE A 145 35.72 -17.98 21.53
CA ILE A 145 35.70 -18.28 22.98
C ILE A 145 36.32 -19.65 23.27
N ASN A 146 36.00 -20.67 22.47
CA ASN A 146 36.55 -22.02 22.61
C ASN A 146 38.07 -22.08 22.38
N ASN A 147 38.58 -21.34 21.40
CA ASN A 147 39.99 -21.37 21.02
C ASN A 147 40.87 -20.37 21.78
N LEU A 148 40.32 -19.61 22.72
CA LEU A 148 41.09 -18.66 23.50
C LEU A 148 42.16 -19.36 24.36
N GLN A 149 43.30 -18.72 24.55
CA GLN A 149 44.22 -19.03 25.65
C GLN A 149 43.91 -18.08 26.81
N LEU A 150 43.56 -18.62 27.98
CA LEU A 150 43.17 -17.83 29.16
C LEU A 150 44.33 -16.97 29.65
N LEU A 151 44.06 -15.70 29.96
CA LEU A 151 44.99 -14.85 30.71
C LEU A 151 45.02 -15.29 32.19
N LYS A 152 46.10 -14.97 32.91
CA LYS A 152 46.25 -15.28 34.36
C LYS A 152 45.15 -14.70 35.26
N SER A 153 44.37 -13.75 34.77
CA SER A 153 43.24 -13.10 35.45
C SER A 153 41.87 -13.70 35.10
N GLU A 154 41.83 -14.73 34.25
CA GLU A 154 40.61 -15.35 33.74
C GLU A 154 40.56 -16.81 34.19
N ASN A 155 39.50 -17.18 34.90
CA ASN A 155 39.28 -18.54 35.36
C ASN A 155 38.45 -19.33 34.32
N GLU A 156 38.64 -20.65 34.26
CA GLU A 156 37.85 -21.57 33.43
C GLU A 156 36.33 -21.37 33.65
N GLU A 157 35.91 -21.09 34.89
CA GLU A 157 34.51 -20.78 35.21
C GLU A 157 33.94 -19.55 34.48
N LYS A 158 34.76 -18.51 34.22
CA LYS A 158 34.31 -17.33 33.45
C LYS A 158 34.12 -17.68 31.99
N ARG A 159 34.99 -18.53 31.42
CA ARG A 159 34.85 -19.02 30.04
C ARG A 159 33.59 -19.87 29.89
N ASP A 160 33.35 -20.78 30.82
CA ASP A 160 32.18 -21.66 30.79
C ASP A 160 30.87 -20.86 30.89
N LYS A 161 30.85 -19.80 31.71
CA LYS A 161 29.70 -18.88 31.78
C LYS A 161 29.45 -18.18 30.43
N TYR A 162 30.50 -17.69 29.77
CA TYR A 162 30.39 -17.08 28.44
C TYR A 162 29.90 -18.08 27.38
N LEU A 163 30.43 -19.30 27.36
CA LEU A 163 29.98 -20.34 26.43
C LEU A 163 28.51 -20.68 26.64
N THR A 164 28.09 -20.92 27.89
CA THR A 164 26.70 -21.24 28.22
C THR A 164 25.74 -20.14 27.77
N THR A 165 26.09 -18.87 27.99
CA THR A 165 25.27 -17.74 27.56
C THR A 165 25.23 -17.61 26.03
N PHE A 166 26.35 -17.76 25.32
CA PHE A 166 26.37 -17.66 23.86
C PHE A 166 25.64 -18.84 23.19
N GLU A 167 25.68 -20.04 23.77
CA GLU A 167 24.87 -21.19 23.34
C GLU A 167 23.37 -20.95 23.57
N ALA A 168 23.00 -20.34 24.70
CA ALA A 168 21.62 -19.94 24.95
C ALA A 168 21.14 -18.89 23.93
N ILE A 169 21.98 -17.90 23.60
CA ILE A 169 21.69 -16.91 22.56
C ILE A 169 21.55 -17.60 21.19
N ASP A 170 22.44 -18.53 20.81
CA ASP A 170 22.35 -19.28 19.55
C ASP A 170 21.02 -20.04 19.42
N SER A 171 20.54 -20.63 20.51
CA SER A 171 19.27 -21.36 20.54
C SER A 171 18.05 -20.47 20.20
N GLU A 172 18.07 -19.19 20.59
CA GLU A 172 17.00 -18.24 20.29
C GLU A 172 16.94 -17.88 18.79
N PHE A 173 18.06 -18.03 18.08
CA PHE A 173 18.15 -17.77 16.64
C PHE A 173 17.94 -19.02 15.78
N GLN A 174 17.72 -20.21 16.34
CA GLN A 174 17.39 -21.41 15.54
C GLN A 174 16.02 -21.34 14.86
N SER A 175 15.11 -20.51 15.37
CA SER A 175 13.81 -20.27 14.73
C SER A 175 13.93 -19.22 13.62
N PRO A 176 13.18 -19.38 12.50
CA PRO A 176 13.35 -18.57 11.29
C PRO A 176 12.95 -17.09 11.43
N ILE A 177 12.31 -16.69 12.54
CA ILE A 177 11.77 -15.34 12.73
C ILE A 177 12.50 -14.70 13.91
N VAL A 178 13.14 -13.55 13.69
CA VAL A 178 13.76 -12.74 14.75
C VAL A 178 12.83 -11.58 15.07
N ASP A 179 12.38 -11.48 16.32
CA ASP A 179 11.55 -10.39 16.81
C ASP A 179 12.25 -9.57 17.88
N LYS A 180 11.66 -8.41 18.20
CA LYS A 180 12.17 -7.49 19.23
C LYS A 180 12.33 -8.18 20.59
N ALA A 181 11.37 -9.03 20.98
CA ALA A 181 11.39 -9.73 22.26
C ALA A 181 12.60 -10.66 22.39
N ARG A 182 12.99 -11.36 21.32
CA ARG A 182 14.21 -12.17 21.31
C ARG A 182 15.47 -11.34 21.36
N LEU A 183 15.54 -10.22 20.63
CA LEU A 183 16.69 -9.32 20.71
C LEU A 183 16.85 -8.72 22.11
N GLU A 184 15.75 -8.30 22.74
CA GLU A 184 15.73 -7.83 24.14
C GLU A 184 16.20 -8.93 25.12
N LYS A 185 15.74 -10.16 24.92
CA LYS A 185 16.19 -11.32 25.70
C LYS A 185 17.69 -11.60 25.51
N CYS A 186 18.20 -11.46 24.28
CA CYS A 186 19.63 -11.63 24.02
C CYS A 186 20.45 -10.52 24.68
N ILE A 187 19.96 -9.27 24.69
CA ILE A 187 20.60 -8.17 25.42
C ILE A 187 20.61 -8.45 26.92
N SER A 188 19.50 -8.90 27.52
CA SER A 188 19.48 -9.23 28.96
C SER A 188 20.45 -10.36 29.31
N LEU A 189 20.57 -11.38 28.46
CA LEU A 189 21.53 -12.47 28.63
C LEU A 189 22.98 -11.97 28.55
N LEU A 190 23.25 -11.00 27.67
CA LEU A 190 24.57 -10.37 27.59
C LEU A 190 24.84 -9.50 28.82
N GLU A 191 23.87 -8.72 29.30
CA GLU A 191 24.02 -7.87 30.49
C GLU A 191 24.42 -8.68 31.74
N ASP A 192 23.96 -9.93 31.87
CA ASP A 192 24.37 -10.86 32.94
C ASP A 192 25.87 -11.26 32.91
N LEU A 193 26.55 -11.01 31.79
CA LEU A 193 27.99 -11.22 31.59
C LEU A 193 28.81 -9.94 31.76
N PHE A 194 28.16 -8.78 31.92
CA PHE A 194 28.84 -7.51 32.07
C PHE A 194 29.65 -7.48 33.38
N ASP A 195 30.95 -7.24 33.25
CA ASP A 195 31.87 -7.09 34.38
C ASP A 195 32.65 -5.79 34.20
N GLU A 196 32.25 -4.76 34.94
CA GLU A 196 32.83 -3.41 34.88
C GLU A 196 34.33 -3.39 35.23
N LYS A 197 34.83 -4.43 35.93
CA LYS A 197 36.23 -4.58 36.35
C LYS A 197 37.06 -5.40 35.35
N ALA A 198 36.46 -5.89 34.26
CA ALA A 198 37.18 -6.70 33.28
C ALA A 198 38.20 -5.87 32.48
N PRO A 199 39.40 -6.42 32.19
CA PRO A 199 40.39 -5.72 31.39
C PRO A 199 39.86 -5.45 29.97
N LYS A 200 39.95 -4.20 29.50
CA LYS A 200 39.59 -3.85 28.11
C LYS A 200 40.44 -4.57 27.04
N THR A 201 41.58 -5.13 27.45
CA THR A 201 42.47 -5.95 26.62
C THR A 201 42.06 -7.42 26.56
N SER A 202 41.12 -7.86 27.39
CA SER A 202 40.58 -9.22 27.36
C SER A 202 39.81 -9.45 26.06
N GLU A 203 40.08 -10.58 25.42
CA GLU A 203 39.35 -11.02 24.24
C GLU A 203 37.88 -11.35 24.57
N LEU A 204 37.58 -11.78 25.79
CA LEU A 204 36.19 -12.00 26.23
C LEU A 204 35.40 -10.70 26.29
N THR A 205 36.03 -9.63 26.81
CA THR A 205 35.43 -8.29 26.84
C THR A 205 35.23 -7.73 25.42
N LYS A 206 36.14 -7.99 24.48
CA LYS A 206 35.96 -7.63 23.06
C LYS A 206 34.81 -8.40 22.42
N VAL A 207 34.75 -9.71 22.63
CA VAL A 207 33.65 -10.55 22.12
C VAL A 207 32.30 -10.09 22.66
N TYR A 208 32.22 -9.75 23.95
CA TYR A 208 31.03 -9.16 24.56
C TYR A 208 30.65 -7.84 23.88
N ASN A 209 31.56 -6.87 23.82
CA ASN A 209 31.27 -5.54 23.28
C ASN A 209 30.84 -5.59 21.81
N ASP A 210 31.55 -6.36 20.98
CA ASP A 210 31.20 -6.52 19.56
C ASP A 210 29.79 -7.12 19.39
N THR A 211 29.44 -8.11 20.22
CA THR A 211 28.14 -8.78 20.14
C THR A 211 27.02 -7.89 20.67
N TYR A 212 27.25 -7.18 21.76
CA TYR A 212 26.31 -6.21 22.32
C TYR A 212 26.05 -5.05 21.36
N GLU A 213 27.08 -4.48 20.75
CA GLU A 213 26.96 -3.42 19.75
C GLU A 213 26.20 -3.91 18.50
N PHE A 214 26.48 -5.14 18.05
CA PHE A 214 25.77 -5.76 16.95
C PHE A 214 24.27 -5.95 17.25
N ILE A 215 23.92 -6.55 18.40
CA ILE A 215 22.52 -6.81 18.74
C ILE A 215 21.77 -5.51 19.05
N SER A 216 22.39 -4.55 19.74
CA SER A 216 21.77 -3.25 20.07
C SER A 216 21.53 -2.38 18.84
N SER A 217 22.49 -2.34 17.89
CA SER A 217 22.30 -1.64 16.62
C SER A 217 21.21 -2.27 15.76
N HIS A 218 21.03 -3.59 15.83
CA HIS A 218 19.92 -4.25 15.12
C HIS A 218 18.60 -4.08 15.87
N LEU A 219 18.59 -4.06 17.20
CA LEU A 219 17.41 -3.77 18.02
C LEU A 219 16.84 -2.37 17.73
N SER A 220 17.70 -1.36 17.59
CA SER A 220 17.28 -0.02 17.19
C SER A 220 16.78 0.03 15.74
N ASN A 221 17.21 -0.90 14.88
CA ASN A 221 16.71 -1.03 13.50
C ASN A 221 15.41 -1.86 13.41
N VAL A 222 14.99 -2.60 14.45
CA VAL A 222 13.67 -3.26 14.53
C VAL A 222 12.60 -2.30 15.05
N GLU A 223 12.49 -1.14 14.41
CA GLU A 223 11.33 -0.29 14.62
C GLU A 223 10.16 -0.84 13.82
N LYS A 224 9.16 -1.39 14.51
CA LYS A 224 7.86 -1.63 13.88
C LYS A 224 7.18 -0.28 13.62
N PRO A 225 6.54 -0.10 12.46
CA PRO A 225 5.72 1.09 12.25
C PRO A 225 4.58 1.09 13.26
N THR A 226 4.34 2.25 13.86
CA THR A 226 3.18 2.51 14.72
C THR A 226 1.89 2.40 13.91
N SER A 227 0.77 2.20 14.60
CA SER A 227 -0.55 2.19 13.95
C SER A 227 -0.83 3.48 13.17
N GLU A 228 -0.31 4.62 13.63
CA GLU A 228 -0.46 5.91 12.95
C GLU A 228 0.39 5.98 11.66
N GLU A 229 1.64 5.52 11.69
CA GLU A 229 2.49 5.45 10.49
C GLU A 229 1.91 4.48 9.45
N LEU A 230 1.37 3.34 9.90
CA LEU A 230 0.65 2.42 9.03
C LEU A 230 -0.59 3.07 8.41
N GLN A 231 -1.34 3.87 9.18
CA GLN A 231 -2.50 4.57 8.65
C GLN A 231 -2.09 5.63 7.62
N LYS A 232 -1.08 6.46 7.93
CA LYS A 232 -0.51 7.44 6.99
C LYS A 232 -0.06 6.80 5.68
N SER A 233 0.52 5.59 5.75
CA SER A 233 0.93 4.86 4.54
C SER A 233 -0.26 4.48 3.66
N ARG A 234 -1.42 4.14 4.25
CA ARG A 234 -2.65 3.82 3.50
C ARG A 234 -3.30 5.08 2.94
N ASP A 235 -3.33 6.15 3.72
CA ASP A 235 -3.91 7.43 3.33
C ASP A 235 -3.15 8.01 2.12
N TYR A 236 -1.81 7.96 2.14
CA TYR A 236 -0.98 8.35 1.01
C TYR A 236 -1.35 7.60 -0.28
N ILE A 237 -1.56 6.28 -0.22
CA ILE A 237 -1.97 5.50 -1.40
C ILE A 237 -3.33 5.94 -1.91
N ILE A 238 -4.27 6.23 -1.01
CA ILE A 238 -5.62 6.70 -1.39
C ILE A 238 -5.55 8.08 -2.04
N GLU A 239 -4.71 8.99 -1.55
CA GLU A 239 -4.50 10.31 -2.15
C GLU A 239 -3.86 10.26 -3.54
N GLN A 240 -2.99 9.27 -3.78
CA GLN A 240 -2.34 9.05 -5.08
C GLN A 240 -3.15 8.16 -6.03
N LEU A 241 -4.37 7.76 -5.66
CA LEU A 241 -5.19 6.94 -6.55
C LEU A 241 -5.50 7.67 -7.85
N PRO A 242 -5.26 7.04 -9.02
CA PRO A 242 -5.66 7.62 -10.28
C PRO A 242 -7.18 7.74 -10.34
N ASN A 243 -7.65 8.77 -11.04
CA ASN A 243 -9.07 8.92 -11.31
C ASN A 243 -9.47 8.06 -12.51
N PHE A 244 -10.65 7.45 -12.43
CA PHE A 244 -11.19 6.63 -13.50
C PHE A 244 -12.28 7.39 -14.24
N VAL A 245 -12.17 7.37 -15.56
CA VAL A 245 -13.11 7.99 -16.49
C VAL A 245 -13.78 6.90 -17.31
N TYR A 246 -15.11 6.95 -17.38
CA TYR A 246 -15.90 5.98 -18.12
C TYR A 246 -16.81 6.67 -19.13
N TYR A 247 -16.71 6.23 -20.39
CA TYR A 247 -17.59 6.66 -21.47
C TYR A 247 -18.39 5.47 -21.96
N SER A 248 -19.72 5.52 -21.79
CA SER A 248 -20.61 4.49 -22.34
C SER A 248 -20.76 4.61 -23.85
N ASN A 249 -20.76 5.85 -24.36
CA ASN A 249 -20.76 6.20 -25.77
C ASN A 249 -19.75 7.33 -25.97
N TYR A 250 -18.88 7.21 -26.98
CA TYR A 250 -18.02 8.31 -27.41
C TYR A 250 -18.88 9.37 -28.11
N GLY A 251 -19.11 10.49 -27.44
CA GLY A 251 -19.50 11.71 -28.15
C GLY A 251 -18.24 12.27 -28.82
N ASN A 252 -18.24 12.38 -30.15
CA ASN A 252 -17.20 13.16 -30.83
C ASN A 252 -17.28 14.59 -30.28
N LEU A 253 -16.26 14.98 -29.52
CA LEU A 253 -16.07 16.36 -29.11
C LEU A 253 -15.56 17.13 -30.33
N ASP A 254 -16.17 18.28 -30.57
CA ASP A 254 -15.61 19.22 -31.52
C ASP A 254 -14.33 19.81 -30.90
N SER A 255 -13.35 20.14 -31.73
CA SER A 255 -12.09 20.77 -31.31
C SER A 255 -12.28 22.13 -30.66
N GLU A 256 -13.44 22.75 -30.87
CA GLU A 256 -13.84 24.03 -30.28
C GLU A 256 -15.19 23.87 -29.57
N ILE A 257 -15.32 24.51 -28.39
CA ILE A 257 -16.55 24.50 -27.61
C ILE A 257 -17.06 25.93 -27.44
N TYR A 258 -18.32 26.15 -27.78
CA TYR A 258 -19.02 27.39 -27.47
C TYR A 258 -19.67 27.26 -26.08
N LEU A 259 -19.00 27.82 -25.07
CA LEU A 259 -19.37 27.67 -23.65
C LEU A 259 -20.84 27.98 -23.33
N PRO A 260 -21.48 29.04 -23.87
CA PRO A 260 -22.89 29.30 -23.58
C PRO A 260 -23.82 28.15 -23.98
N HIS A 261 -23.62 27.55 -25.15
CA HIS A 261 -24.41 26.38 -25.57
C HIS A 261 -24.09 25.14 -24.75
N VAL A 262 -22.86 24.99 -24.26
CA VAL A 262 -22.52 23.88 -23.36
C VAL A 262 -23.27 24.02 -22.04
N ILE A 263 -23.32 25.22 -21.47
CA ILE A 263 -24.05 25.50 -20.23
C ILE A 263 -25.55 25.28 -20.40
N GLU A 264 -26.14 25.81 -21.48
CA GLU A 264 -27.56 25.57 -21.80
C GLU A 264 -27.87 24.08 -21.95
N ASN A 265 -27.03 23.35 -22.68
CA ASN A 265 -27.25 21.92 -22.88
C ASN A 265 -26.99 21.10 -21.60
N LEU A 266 -26.11 21.54 -20.70
CA LEU A 266 -25.93 20.91 -19.39
C LEU A 266 -27.19 21.03 -18.51
N GLU A 267 -27.95 22.12 -18.66
CA GLU A 267 -29.19 22.36 -17.90
C GLU A 267 -30.42 21.69 -18.53
N ARG A 268 -30.36 21.31 -19.82
CA ARG A 268 -31.45 20.68 -20.56
C ARG A 268 -31.59 19.18 -20.29
N THR A 269 -32.83 18.71 -20.21
CA THR A 269 -33.18 17.29 -20.00
C THR A 269 -33.72 16.60 -21.26
N ASP A 270 -33.93 17.35 -22.35
CA ASP A 270 -34.59 16.95 -23.60
C ASP A 270 -33.62 16.77 -24.80
N LEU A 271 -32.36 16.41 -24.52
CA LEU A 271 -31.33 16.29 -25.56
C LEU A 271 -31.45 15.01 -26.40
N GLY A 272 -31.09 15.12 -27.67
CA GLY A 272 -30.90 13.95 -28.53
C GLY A 272 -29.73 13.07 -28.06
N ALA A 273 -29.70 11.80 -28.46
CA ALA A 273 -28.69 10.84 -28.00
C ALA A 273 -27.23 11.29 -28.25
N LYS A 274 -26.97 11.96 -29.38
CA LYS A 274 -25.65 12.50 -29.74
C LYS A 274 -25.24 13.67 -28.86
N GLU A 275 -26.15 14.62 -28.64
CA GLU A 275 -25.92 15.80 -27.81
C GLU A 275 -25.77 15.43 -26.34
N SER A 276 -26.59 14.50 -25.84
CA SER A 276 -26.48 13.98 -24.47
C SER A 276 -25.12 13.31 -24.23
N ALA A 277 -24.61 12.53 -25.20
CA ALA A 277 -23.27 11.94 -25.11
C ALA A 277 -22.19 13.03 -25.06
N LYS A 278 -22.27 14.05 -25.92
CA LYS A 278 -21.33 15.18 -25.94
C LYS A 278 -21.32 15.95 -24.61
N VAL A 279 -22.50 16.26 -24.07
CA VAL A 279 -22.67 16.94 -22.78
C VAL A 279 -22.08 16.13 -21.63
N LYS A 280 -22.33 14.82 -21.58
CA LYS A 280 -21.71 13.93 -20.58
C LYS A 280 -20.20 13.93 -20.67
N THR A 281 -19.65 13.85 -21.89
CA THR A 281 -18.20 13.88 -22.07
C THR A 281 -17.61 15.20 -21.59
N LEU A 282 -18.22 16.33 -21.93
CA LEU A 282 -17.78 17.65 -21.47
C LEU A 282 -17.87 17.79 -19.95
N LYS A 283 -18.97 17.36 -19.34
CA LYS A 283 -19.13 17.39 -17.88
C LYS A 283 -17.99 16.63 -17.19
N VAL A 284 -17.69 15.42 -17.64
CA VAL A 284 -16.60 14.61 -17.06
C VAL A 284 -15.23 15.28 -17.25
N LEU A 285 -15.00 15.97 -18.37
CA LEU A 285 -13.76 16.72 -18.58
C LEU A 285 -13.66 17.92 -17.62
N PHE A 286 -14.73 18.70 -17.45
CA PHE A 286 -14.80 19.82 -16.51
C PHE A 286 -14.60 19.36 -15.06
N ASP A 287 -15.29 18.28 -14.67
CA ASP A 287 -15.11 17.64 -13.36
C ASP A 287 -13.64 17.19 -13.15
N TYR A 288 -12.99 16.69 -14.21
CA TYR A 288 -11.60 16.24 -14.16
C TYR A 288 -10.61 17.38 -13.93
N VAL A 289 -10.78 18.50 -14.64
CA VAL A 289 -9.94 19.69 -14.47
C VAL A 289 -10.34 20.54 -13.26
N LYS A 290 -11.44 20.18 -12.58
CA LYS A 290 -12.03 20.91 -11.44
C LYS A 290 -12.36 22.37 -11.78
N LEU A 291 -12.90 22.59 -12.97
CA LEU A 291 -13.33 23.92 -13.43
C LEU A 291 -14.81 23.89 -13.76
N GLU A 292 -15.53 24.92 -13.33
CA GLU A 292 -16.92 25.11 -13.72
C GLU A 292 -17.00 25.84 -15.08
N PRO A 293 -17.85 25.39 -16.03
CA PRO A 293 -18.01 26.07 -17.32
C PRO A 293 -18.42 27.54 -17.17
N LYS A 294 -19.18 27.88 -16.12
CA LYS A 294 -19.62 29.25 -15.81
C LYS A 294 -18.43 30.15 -15.44
N ASP A 295 -17.51 29.67 -14.61
CA ASP A 295 -16.33 30.42 -14.19
C ASP A 295 -15.44 30.79 -15.38
N ILE A 296 -15.28 29.88 -16.35
CA ILE A 296 -14.49 30.13 -17.57
C ILE A 296 -15.20 31.15 -18.47
N LEU A 297 -16.53 31.08 -18.59
CA LEU A 297 -17.30 32.05 -19.36
C LEU A 297 -17.19 33.45 -18.76
N ASP A 298 -17.24 33.56 -17.43
CA ASP A 298 -17.16 34.83 -16.72
C ASP A 298 -15.75 35.43 -16.82
N LEU A 299 -14.69 34.61 -16.72
CA LEU A 299 -13.32 35.04 -16.98
C LEU A 299 -13.16 35.65 -18.38
N GLY A 300 -13.67 34.98 -19.41
CA GLY A 300 -13.58 35.47 -20.79
C GLY A 300 -14.38 36.76 -21.04
N ARG A 301 -15.48 36.98 -20.31
CA ARG A 301 -16.25 38.23 -20.37
C ARG A 301 -15.52 39.39 -19.72
N THR A 302 -14.86 39.13 -18.60
CA THR A 302 -14.11 40.15 -17.83
C THR A 302 -12.93 40.69 -18.63
N GLU A 303 -12.25 39.86 -19.43
CA GLU A 303 -11.20 40.30 -20.35
C GLU A 303 -11.76 41.16 -21.50
N SER A 304 -12.91 40.79 -22.06
CA SER A 304 -13.54 41.56 -23.15
C SER A 304 -14.09 42.93 -22.73
N GLU A 305 -14.48 43.11 -21.46
CA GLU A 305 -14.93 44.40 -20.92
C GLU A 305 -13.76 45.30 -20.49
N ALA A 306 -12.57 44.74 -20.26
CA ALA A 306 -11.37 45.51 -19.93
C ALA A 306 -10.69 46.14 -21.17
N ASP A 307 -10.99 45.62 -22.37
CA ASP A 307 -10.44 46.08 -23.66
C ASP A 307 -11.37 47.07 -24.43
N THR A 308 -12.45 47.56 -23.80
CA THR A 308 -13.33 48.63 -24.33
C THR A 308 -13.27 49.91 -23.51
#